data_AF-A0A673W9X5-F1
#
_entry.id   AF-A0A673W9X5-F1
#
_cell.length_a   1.000
_cell.length_b   1.000
_cell.length_c   1.000
_cell.angle_alpha   90.00
_cell.angle_beta   90.00
_cell.angle_gamma   90.00
#
_symmetry.space_group_name_H-M   'P 1'
#
loop_
_entity.id
_entity.type
_entity.pdbx_description
1 polymer ?
#
loop_
_entity_poly.entity_id
_entity_poly.type
_entity_poly.pdbx_seq_one_letter_code
_entity_poly.pdbx_strand_id
1 'polypeptide(L)'
;MAPHHVLRCCQRSLSWIPVIFINLIVGWSYYAYVVELCILTIPNNAEKVSYLVVFHLFFIMFIWSYWKTICSRPANPSKEFCLPKVEKEQYEKEEHPDTQQEILKKVVVGLPVYTRTGTGAVRYCDHCLVIKPDRCHHCSTCDMCVLKMDHHCPWVNNCVGFSNYKFFVLFLAYSMLYCAFIAATVLQYFIKFWTNQLPDTHAKFHVLFLFFVAAMFFISILSLFSYHLWLVGKNRTTIEAFRAPVFRNGPDKNGFSLGFSRNMAEVFGDQKKYWMFPIYSSHGDGNSFVTRLVNLDPEQIAVGLQINGKSSVDGPASPKHVLGDNVNHIEDHQDGSFDKTDVAETVTVTTESES
;
A
#
# COMPACT_ATOMS: atom_id res chain seq x y z
N MET A 1 28.28 -30.82 0.32
CA MET A 1 26.98 -30.23 -0.12
C MET A 1 25.88 -30.18 0.97
N ALA A 2 26.11 -30.58 2.23
CA ALA A 2 25.11 -30.49 3.32
C ALA A 2 24.95 -29.14 4.09
N PRO A 3 25.93 -28.22 4.17
CA PRO A 3 25.82 -27.07 5.10
C PRO A 3 24.79 -26.03 4.67
N HIS A 4 24.44 -25.94 3.38
CA HIS A 4 23.54 -24.92 2.85
C HIS A 4 22.05 -25.19 3.18
N HIS A 5 21.64 -26.47 3.24
CA HIS A 5 20.26 -26.84 3.54
C HIS A 5 19.94 -26.64 5.04
N VAL A 6 20.86 -27.03 5.93
CA VAL A 6 20.71 -26.82 7.38
C VAL A 6 20.69 -25.33 7.70
N LEU A 7 21.57 -24.54 7.07
CA LEU A 7 21.61 -23.09 7.24
C LEU A 7 20.30 -22.43 6.78
N ARG A 8 19.76 -22.82 5.61
CA ARG A 8 18.47 -22.32 5.11
C ARG A 8 17.30 -22.71 6.01
N CYS A 9 17.29 -23.94 6.54
CA CYS A 9 16.27 -24.39 7.48
C CYS A 9 16.31 -23.61 8.80
N CYS A 10 17.51 -23.37 9.32
CA CYS A 10 17.74 -22.56 10.50
C CYS A 10 17.28 -21.11 10.26
N GLN A 11 17.69 -20.48 9.16
CA GLN A 11 17.27 -19.13 8.79
C GLN A 11 15.73 -19.01 8.67
N ARG A 12 15.08 -19.99 8.04
CA ARG A 12 13.62 -20.03 7.92
C ARG A 12 12.91 -20.17 9.26
N SER A 13 13.52 -20.86 10.22
CA SER A 13 12.98 -21.00 11.58
C SER A 13 13.16 -19.71 12.37
N LEU A 14 14.37 -19.12 12.32
CA LEU A 14 14.70 -17.86 12.98
C LEU A 14 13.87 -16.68 12.47
N SER A 15 13.45 -16.69 11.21
CA SER A 15 12.63 -15.61 10.63
C SER A 15 11.22 -15.51 11.24
N TRP A 16 10.75 -16.53 11.97
CA TRP A 16 9.50 -16.49 12.72
C TRP A 16 9.61 -15.86 14.11
N ILE A 17 10.82 -15.63 14.63
CA ILE A 17 11.02 -15.04 15.97
C ILE A 17 10.26 -13.73 16.15
N PRO A 18 10.31 -12.75 15.22
CA PRO A 18 9.56 -11.50 15.38
C PRO A 18 8.04 -11.72 15.44
N VAL A 19 7.50 -12.66 14.66
CA VAL A 19 6.07 -12.98 14.65
C VAL A 19 5.65 -13.64 15.97
N ILE A 20 6.45 -14.59 16.47
CA ILE A 20 6.21 -15.24 17.76
C ILE A 20 6.24 -14.20 18.88
N PHE A 21 7.24 -13.32 18.87
CA PHE A 21 7.37 -12.24 19.85
C PHE A 21 6.14 -11.33 19.89
N ILE A 22 5.65 -10.87 18.73
CA ILE A 22 4.43 -10.04 18.67
C ILE A 22 3.22 -10.82 19.20
N ASN A 23 3.04 -12.09 18.84
CA ASN A 23 1.93 -12.90 19.35
C ASN A 23 2.00 -13.09 20.88
N LEU A 24 3.20 -13.25 21.45
CA LEU A 24 3.38 -13.33 22.91
C LEU A 24 2.99 -12.02 23.60
N ILE A 25 3.43 -10.87 23.07
CA ILE A 25 3.03 -9.56 23.61
C ILE A 25 1.51 -9.36 23.51
N VAL A 26 0.92 -9.69 22.37
CA VAL A 26 -0.52 -9.54 22.15
C VAL A 26 -1.30 -10.46 23.09
N GLY A 27 -0.90 -11.72 23.23
CA GLY A 27 -1.53 -12.67 24.15
C GLY A 27 -1.43 -12.22 25.61
N TRP A 28 -0.26 -11.74 26.04
CA TRP A 28 -0.08 -11.15 27.36
C TRP A 28 -0.94 -9.88 27.55
N SER A 29 -1.01 -9.00 26.54
CA SER A 29 -1.82 -7.77 26.62
C SER A 29 -3.31 -8.08 26.75
N TYR A 30 -3.79 -9.15 26.09
CA TYR A 30 -5.16 -9.64 26.23
C TYR A 30 -5.42 -10.10 27.66
N TYR A 31 -4.53 -10.93 28.22
CA TYR A 31 -4.63 -11.36 29.62
C TYR A 31 -4.64 -10.16 30.58
N ALA A 32 -3.67 -9.25 30.46
CA ALA A 32 -3.53 -8.09 31.32
C ALA A 32 -4.76 -7.15 31.24
N TYR A 33 -5.29 -6.91 30.04
CA TYR A 33 -6.43 -6.02 29.86
C TYR A 33 -7.75 -6.67 30.31
N VAL A 34 -7.99 -7.92 29.91
CA VAL A 34 -9.28 -8.59 30.18
C VAL A 34 -9.35 -9.07 31.63
N VAL A 35 -8.32 -9.76 32.11
CA VAL A 35 -8.33 -10.40 33.43
C VAL A 35 -7.92 -9.41 34.51
N GLU A 36 -6.69 -8.90 34.46
CA GLU A 36 -6.12 -8.08 35.54
C GLU A 36 -6.86 -6.74 35.65
N LEU A 37 -7.07 -6.06 34.53
CA LEU A 37 -7.79 -4.79 34.54
C LEU A 37 -9.31 -5.00 34.61
N CYS A 38 -9.95 -5.48 33.54
CA CYS A 38 -11.40 -5.45 33.44
C CYS A 38 -12.10 -6.33 34.48
N ILE A 39 -11.65 -7.57 34.69
CA ILE A 39 -12.33 -8.49 35.61
C ILE A 39 -11.98 -8.18 37.06
N LEU A 40 -10.68 -8.06 37.39
CA LEU A 40 -10.20 -7.97 38.77
C LEU A 40 -10.12 -6.54 39.33
N THR A 41 -9.82 -5.54 38.50
CA THR A 41 -9.60 -4.16 38.98
C THR A 41 -10.83 -3.27 38.86
N ILE A 42 -11.62 -3.38 37.78
CA ILE A 42 -12.78 -2.51 37.54
C ILE A 42 -14.01 -3.01 38.35
N PRO A 43 -14.52 -2.23 39.32
CA PRO A 43 -15.70 -2.63 40.09
C PRO A 43 -17.01 -2.32 39.35
N ASN A 44 -17.04 -1.27 38.52
CA ASN A 44 -18.25 -0.85 37.82
C ASN A 44 -18.56 -1.78 36.63
N ASN A 45 -19.71 -2.46 36.68
CA ASN A 45 -20.12 -3.40 35.65
C ASN A 45 -20.38 -2.76 34.28
N ALA A 46 -20.94 -1.55 34.24
CA ALA A 46 -21.22 -0.86 32.97
C ALA A 46 -19.91 -0.45 32.28
N GLU A 47 -18.96 0.10 33.03
CA GLU A 47 -17.61 0.42 32.55
C GLU A 47 -16.89 -0.84 32.04
N LYS A 48 -16.90 -1.91 32.83
CA LYS A 48 -16.31 -3.21 32.50
C LYS A 48 -16.85 -3.77 31.18
N VAL A 49 -18.17 -3.83 31.03
CA VAL A 49 -18.81 -4.35 29.80
C VAL A 49 -18.48 -3.48 28.61
N SER A 50 -18.56 -2.15 28.75
CA SER A 50 -18.20 -1.20 27.68
C SER A 50 -16.77 -1.40 27.20
N TYR A 51 -15.82 -1.48 28.14
CA TYR A 51 -14.40 -1.66 27.82
C TYR A 51 -14.15 -3.00 27.14
N LEU A 52 -14.74 -4.08 27.64
CA LEU A 52 -14.61 -5.41 27.04
C LEU A 52 -15.15 -5.44 25.62
N VAL A 53 -16.32 -4.84 25.35
CA VAL A 53 -16.91 -4.84 23.99
C VAL A 53 -16.01 -4.11 23.00
N VAL A 54 -15.57 -2.90 23.32
CA VAL A 54 -14.73 -2.10 22.42
C VAL A 54 -13.33 -2.72 22.27
N PHE A 55 -12.77 -3.24 23.35
CA PHE A 55 -11.50 -3.97 23.33
C PHE A 55 -11.54 -5.14 22.34
N HIS A 56 -12.56 -6.00 22.44
CA HIS A 56 -12.68 -7.16 21.56
C HIS A 56 -12.90 -6.77 20.11
N LEU A 57 -13.62 -5.68 19.83
CA LEU A 57 -13.77 -5.16 18.47
C LEU A 57 -12.40 -4.82 17.86
N PHE A 58 -11.58 -4.05 18.56
CA PHE A 58 -10.24 -3.70 18.07
C PHE A 58 -9.30 -4.91 18.03
N PHE A 59 -9.35 -5.78 19.04
CA PHE A 59 -8.54 -6.99 19.10
C PHE A 59 -8.82 -7.92 17.91
N ILE A 60 -10.10 -8.18 17.60
CA ILE A 60 -10.50 -9.05 16.48
C ILE A 60 -10.02 -8.44 15.14
N MET A 61 -10.23 -7.14 14.93
CA MET A 61 -9.80 -6.48 13.69
C MET A 61 -8.27 -6.43 13.56
N PHE A 62 -7.55 -6.23 14.67
CA PHE A 62 -6.09 -6.32 14.74
C PHE A 62 -5.61 -7.72 14.36
N ILE A 63 -6.13 -8.77 15.02
CA ILE A 63 -5.74 -10.17 14.73
C ILE A 63 -6.06 -10.54 13.29
N TRP A 64 -7.25 -10.18 12.80
CA TRP A 64 -7.67 -10.49 11.43
C TRP A 64 -6.75 -9.82 10.40
N SER A 65 -6.47 -8.52 10.54
CA SER A 65 -5.59 -7.80 9.62
C SER A 65 -4.12 -8.28 9.71
N TYR A 66 -3.62 -8.57 10.91
CA TYR A 66 -2.27 -9.11 11.12
C TYR A 66 -2.08 -10.46 10.41
N TRP A 67 -2.97 -11.42 10.65
CA TRP A 67 -2.90 -12.74 10.01
C TRP A 67 -3.17 -12.69 8.52
N LYS A 68 -4.03 -11.79 8.03
CA LYS A 68 -4.18 -11.57 6.59
C LYS A 68 -2.90 -11.04 5.96
N THR A 69 -2.13 -10.21 6.65
CA THR A 69 -0.84 -9.70 6.16
C THR A 69 0.22 -10.82 6.12
N ILE A 70 0.29 -11.65 7.16
CA ILE A 70 1.22 -12.80 7.25
C ILE A 70 0.90 -13.87 6.19
N CYS A 71 -0.36 -14.31 6.12
CA CYS A 71 -0.73 -15.50 5.34
C CYS A 71 -0.96 -15.21 3.85
N SER A 72 -1.12 -13.94 3.46
CA SER A 72 -1.29 -13.58 2.05
C SER A 72 0.05 -13.63 1.33
N ARG A 73 0.22 -14.63 0.48
CA ARG A 73 1.46 -14.82 -0.29
C ARG A 73 1.70 -13.62 -1.21
N PRO A 74 2.94 -13.11 -1.31
CA PRO A 74 3.30 -12.08 -2.28
C PRO A 74 2.99 -12.56 -3.71
N ALA A 75 2.42 -11.71 -4.54
CA ALA A 75 2.17 -12.04 -5.94
C ALA A 75 3.48 -11.99 -6.75
N ASN A 76 3.65 -12.94 -7.67
CA ASN A 76 4.77 -13.03 -8.60
C ASN A 76 4.37 -12.52 -10.00
N PRO A 77 5.34 -12.11 -10.84
CA PRO A 77 5.07 -11.78 -12.22
C PRO A 77 4.38 -12.93 -12.98
N SER A 78 3.47 -12.57 -13.89
CA SER A 78 2.87 -13.56 -14.80
C SER A 78 3.92 -14.18 -15.72
N LYS A 79 3.61 -15.35 -16.30
CA LYS A 79 4.52 -16.07 -17.21
C LYS A 79 4.85 -15.30 -18.49
N GLU A 80 4.04 -14.31 -18.85
CA GLU A 80 4.25 -13.46 -20.04
C GLU A 80 5.50 -12.60 -19.91
N PHE A 81 5.93 -12.31 -18.67
CA PHE A 81 7.14 -11.55 -18.40
C PHE A 81 8.42 -12.41 -18.40
N CYS A 82 8.29 -13.73 -18.50
CA CYS A 82 9.43 -14.62 -18.71
C CYS A 82 9.92 -14.51 -20.15
N LEU A 83 11.22 -14.67 -20.37
CA LEU A 83 11.75 -14.73 -21.73
C LEU A 83 11.17 -15.96 -22.46
N PRO A 84 10.69 -15.81 -23.71
CA PRO A 84 10.37 -16.96 -24.53
C PRO A 84 11.63 -17.81 -24.76
N LYS A 85 11.45 -19.09 -25.07
CA LYS A 85 12.55 -20.08 -25.04
C LYS A 85 13.74 -19.69 -25.91
N VAL A 86 13.48 -19.16 -27.11
CA VAL A 86 14.52 -18.81 -28.08
C VAL A 86 15.36 -17.65 -27.56
N GLU A 87 14.72 -16.58 -27.12
CA GLU A 87 15.36 -15.39 -26.57
C GLU A 87 16.06 -15.69 -25.24
N LYS A 88 15.51 -16.60 -24.44
CA LYS A 88 16.15 -17.09 -23.23
C LYS A 88 17.46 -17.80 -23.53
N GLU A 89 17.48 -18.74 -24.49
CA GLU A 89 18.69 -19.44 -24.89
C GLU A 89 19.72 -18.49 -25.51
N GLN A 90 19.28 -17.49 -26.28
CA GLN A 90 20.17 -16.45 -26.81
C GLN A 90 20.76 -15.60 -25.69
N TYR A 91 19.94 -15.18 -24.72
CA TYR A 91 20.37 -14.38 -23.58
C TYR A 91 21.40 -15.13 -22.72
N GLU A 92 21.18 -16.42 -22.44
CA GLU A 92 22.08 -17.25 -21.63
C GLU A 92 23.43 -17.55 -22.33
N LYS A 93 23.45 -17.58 -23.67
CA LYS A 93 24.67 -17.80 -24.45
C LYS A 93 25.46 -16.52 -24.71
N GLU A 94 24.82 -15.36 -24.61
CA GLU A 94 25.44 -14.08 -24.88
C GLU A 94 26.28 -13.60 -23.69
N GLU A 95 27.54 -13.26 -23.94
CA GLU A 95 28.48 -12.78 -22.91
C GLU A 95 28.52 -11.25 -22.84
N HIS A 96 28.17 -10.55 -23.92
CA HIS A 96 28.21 -9.09 -23.97
C HIS A 96 26.94 -8.45 -23.40
N PRO A 97 27.05 -7.63 -22.33
CA PRO A 97 25.89 -7.03 -21.66
C PRO A 97 25.02 -6.12 -22.57
N ASP A 98 25.64 -5.44 -23.52
CA ASP A 98 24.93 -4.58 -24.47
C ASP A 98 24.03 -5.40 -25.40
N THR A 99 24.54 -6.53 -25.92
CA THR A 99 23.76 -7.44 -26.75
C THR A 99 22.65 -8.12 -25.95
N GLN A 100 22.92 -8.51 -24.70
CA GLN A 100 21.89 -8.99 -23.78
C GLN A 100 20.75 -7.96 -23.62
N GLN A 101 21.07 -6.67 -23.48
CA GLN A 101 20.05 -5.63 -23.40
C GLN A 101 19.26 -5.47 -24.70
N GLU A 102 19.87 -5.64 -25.87
CA GLU A 102 19.13 -5.64 -27.14
C GLU A 102 18.13 -6.80 -27.24
N ILE A 103 18.46 -7.98 -26.72
CA ILE A 103 17.53 -9.12 -26.64
C ILE A 103 16.34 -8.75 -25.72
N LEU A 104 16.62 -8.21 -24.54
CA LEU A 104 15.57 -7.79 -23.60
C LEU A 104 14.68 -6.68 -24.17
N LYS A 105 15.26 -5.73 -24.90
CA LYS A 105 14.53 -4.64 -25.59
C LYS A 105 13.57 -5.18 -26.65
N LYS A 106 13.94 -6.24 -27.38
CA LYS A 106 13.03 -6.88 -28.36
C LYS A 106 11.80 -7.47 -27.68
N VAL A 107 11.98 -8.14 -26.54
CA VAL A 107 10.87 -8.79 -25.82
C VAL A 107 9.98 -7.77 -25.12
N VAL A 108 10.56 -6.74 -24.50
CA VAL A 108 9.80 -5.77 -23.68
C VAL A 108 8.78 -4.94 -24.47
N VAL A 109 8.97 -4.77 -25.79
CA VAL A 109 8.04 -4.02 -26.65
C VAL A 109 6.63 -4.65 -26.64
N GLY A 110 6.54 -5.97 -26.47
CA GLY A 110 5.27 -6.69 -26.36
C GLY A 110 4.64 -6.69 -24.97
N LEU A 111 5.24 -6.02 -23.98
CA LEU A 111 4.82 -6.04 -22.58
C LEU A 111 4.39 -4.65 -22.09
N PRO A 112 3.45 -4.56 -21.12
CA PRO A 112 3.01 -3.29 -20.53
C PRO A 112 4.05 -2.77 -19.51
N VAL A 113 5.26 -2.46 -19.96
CA VAL A 113 6.39 -2.02 -19.12
C VAL A 113 6.90 -0.65 -19.55
N TYR A 114 6.58 0.36 -18.75
CA TYR A 114 6.87 1.77 -19.03
C TYR A 114 8.12 2.28 -18.31
N THR A 115 8.65 1.53 -17.34
CA THR A 115 9.83 1.95 -16.56
C THR A 115 11.12 1.25 -16.97
N ARG A 116 12.25 1.89 -16.68
CA ARG A 116 13.61 1.42 -16.97
C ARG A 116 14.53 1.57 -15.74
N THR A 117 15.76 1.09 -15.84
CA THR A 117 16.80 1.38 -14.84
C THR A 117 17.24 2.85 -14.92
N GLY A 118 18.07 3.30 -13.97
CA GLY A 118 18.66 4.65 -14.00
C GLY A 118 19.50 4.94 -15.25
N THR A 119 20.00 3.92 -15.93
CA THR A 119 20.78 4.02 -17.17
C THR A 119 19.90 3.84 -18.43
N GLY A 120 18.59 3.68 -18.28
CA GLY A 120 17.67 3.44 -19.40
C GLY A 120 17.56 1.98 -19.85
N ALA A 121 18.24 1.04 -19.18
CA ALA A 121 18.19 -0.39 -19.50
C ALA A 121 16.86 -1.04 -19.11
N VAL A 122 16.54 -2.18 -19.73
CA VAL A 122 15.36 -2.99 -19.37
C VAL A 122 15.57 -3.57 -17.97
N ARG A 123 14.55 -3.47 -17.12
CA ARG A 123 14.59 -4.01 -15.77
C ARG A 123 14.44 -5.53 -15.83
N TYR A 124 15.53 -6.26 -15.68
CA TYR A 124 15.53 -7.72 -15.67
C TYR A 124 15.92 -8.29 -14.30
N CYS A 125 15.54 -9.54 -14.02
CA CYS A 125 15.92 -10.28 -12.83
C CYS A 125 16.67 -11.55 -13.20
N ASP A 126 17.98 -11.60 -12.98
CA ASP A 126 18.80 -12.77 -13.31
C ASP A 126 18.48 -13.99 -12.43
N HIS A 127 18.08 -13.76 -11.17
CA HIS A 127 17.69 -14.85 -10.26
C HIS A 127 16.39 -15.55 -10.67
N CYS A 128 15.42 -14.78 -11.20
CA CYS A 128 14.08 -15.28 -11.50
C CYS A 128 13.84 -15.44 -13.01
N LEU A 129 14.79 -15.02 -13.85
CA LEU A 129 14.75 -15.05 -15.31
C LEU A 129 13.49 -14.41 -15.90
N VAL A 130 13.19 -13.20 -15.43
CA VAL A 130 11.95 -12.46 -15.72
C VAL A 130 12.24 -10.99 -15.96
N ILE A 131 11.62 -10.42 -17.00
CA ILE A 131 11.55 -8.97 -17.19
C ILE A 131 10.63 -8.44 -16.09
N LYS A 132 11.17 -7.61 -15.19
CA LYS A 132 10.40 -7.10 -14.04
C LYS A 132 9.25 -6.24 -14.57
N PRO A 133 7.98 -6.59 -14.26
CA PRO A 133 6.87 -5.66 -14.45
C PRO A 133 7.14 -4.33 -13.76
N ASP A 134 6.41 -3.29 -14.15
CA ASP A 134 6.54 -2.01 -13.46
C ASP A 134 6.27 -2.19 -11.95
N ARG A 135 7.02 -1.46 -11.12
CA ARG A 135 6.94 -1.52 -9.64
C ARG A 135 7.29 -2.89 -9.03
N CYS A 136 7.73 -3.87 -9.81
CA CYS A 136 8.18 -5.17 -9.32
C CYS A 136 9.66 -5.15 -8.91
N HIS A 137 9.98 -5.72 -7.75
CA HIS A 137 11.35 -5.85 -7.26
C HIS A 137 11.63 -7.27 -6.75
N HIS A 138 12.88 -7.72 -6.87
CA HIS A 138 13.30 -9.00 -6.31
C HIS A 138 13.61 -8.82 -4.82
N CYS A 139 13.01 -9.65 -3.97
CA CYS A 139 13.33 -9.73 -2.56
C CYS A 139 14.20 -10.96 -2.32
N SER A 140 15.45 -10.76 -1.93
CA SER A 140 16.38 -11.86 -1.63
C SER A 140 15.93 -12.72 -0.44
N THR A 141 15.25 -12.13 0.55
CA THR A 141 14.71 -12.88 1.70
C THR A 141 13.57 -13.81 1.29
N CYS A 142 12.70 -13.35 0.37
CA CYS A 142 11.61 -14.18 -0.17
C CYS A 142 12.07 -15.05 -1.35
N ASP A 143 13.27 -14.82 -1.88
CA ASP A 143 13.85 -15.46 -3.07
C ASP A 143 12.92 -15.43 -4.29
N MET A 144 12.25 -14.28 -4.50
CA MET A 144 11.30 -14.10 -5.59
C MET A 144 11.12 -12.63 -5.98
N CYS A 145 10.68 -12.42 -7.22
CA CYS A 145 10.12 -11.14 -7.65
C CYS A 145 8.72 -10.93 -7.05
N VAL A 146 8.54 -9.79 -6.40
CA VAL A 146 7.30 -9.37 -5.74
C VAL A 146 6.67 -8.21 -6.51
N LEU A 147 5.43 -8.40 -6.95
CA LEU A 147 4.64 -7.37 -7.63
C LEU A 147 4.35 -6.19 -6.68
N LYS A 148 4.49 -4.95 -7.20
CA LYS A 148 4.36 -3.70 -6.44
C LYS A 148 5.03 -3.78 -5.06
N MET A 149 6.26 -4.29 -5.02
CA MET A 149 6.98 -4.52 -3.76
C MET A 149 7.12 -3.20 -3.00
N ASP A 150 6.68 -3.21 -1.75
CA ASP A 150 6.87 -2.08 -0.84
C ASP A 150 8.11 -2.30 0.02
N HIS A 151 8.11 -3.38 0.81
CA HIS A 151 9.26 -3.78 1.61
C HIS A 151 9.14 -5.26 2.05
N HIS A 152 10.23 -5.81 2.56
CA HIS A 152 10.18 -7.05 3.33
C HIS A 152 10.00 -6.69 4.80
N CYS A 153 8.98 -7.25 5.47
CA CYS A 153 8.65 -6.89 6.84
C CYS A 153 8.90 -8.09 7.78
N PRO A 154 9.94 -8.03 8.63
CA PRO A 154 10.25 -9.12 9.56
C PRO A 154 9.11 -9.41 10.55
N TRP A 155 8.36 -8.37 10.96
CA TRP A 155 7.26 -8.47 11.94
C TRP A 155 6.05 -9.28 11.47
N VAL A 156 5.93 -9.51 10.16
CA VAL A 156 4.93 -10.39 9.55
C VAL A 156 5.58 -11.57 8.82
N ASN A 157 6.91 -11.71 8.91
CA ASN A 157 7.72 -12.70 8.20
C ASN A 157 7.32 -12.88 6.73
N ASN A 158 7.04 -11.76 6.05
CA ASN A 158 6.50 -11.77 4.71
C ASN A 158 6.85 -10.47 3.97
N CYS A 159 6.83 -10.53 2.64
CA CYS A 159 6.91 -9.33 1.81
C CYS A 159 5.58 -8.60 1.80
N VAL A 160 5.64 -7.28 1.96
CA VAL A 160 4.52 -6.37 1.73
C VAL A 160 4.59 -5.90 0.29
N GLY A 161 3.55 -6.19 -0.50
CA GLY A 161 3.45 -5.85 -1.91
C GLY A 161 2.01 -5.85 -2.39
N PHE A 162 1.79 -6.04 -3.69
CA PHE A 162 0.48 -5.91 -4.33
C PHE A 162 -0.66 -6.68 -3.63
N SER A 163 -0.44 -7.95 -3.31
CA SER A 163 -1.47 -8.86 -2.80
C SER A 163 -1.89 -8.62 -1.35
N ASN A 164 -1.07 -7.90 -0.56
CA ASN A 164 -1.30 -7.72 0.89
C ASN A 164 -1.12 -6.28 1.38
N TYR A 165 -0.81 -5.29 0.52
CA TYR A 165 -0.60 -3.91 0.95
C TYR A 165 -1.78 -3.33 1.72
N LYS A 166 -3.00 -3.55 1.24
CA LYS A 166 -4.23 -3.14 1.95
C LYS A 166 -4.28 -3.75 3.36
N PHE A 167 -3.97 -5.04 3.50
CA PHE A 167 -3.99 -5.72 4.80
C PHE A 167 -2.94 -5.14 5.73
N PHE A 168 -1.76 -4.83 5.23
CA PHE A 168 -0.71 -4.17 6.00
C PHE A 168 -1.13 -2.79 6.51
N VAL A 169 -1.73 -1.95 5.65
CA VAL A 169 -2.23 -0.63 6.06
C VAL A 169 -3.33 -0.74 7.12
N LEU A 170 -4.25 -1.71 6.97
CA LEU A 170 -5.27 -2.00 7.98
C LEU A 170 -4.68 -2.54 9.27
N PHE A 171 -3.66 -3.39 9.19
CA PHE A 171 -2.92 -3.88 10.34
C PHE A 171 -2.30 -2.73 11.13
N LEU A 172 -1.67 -1.75 10.47
CA LEU A 172 -1.16 -0.55 11.13
C LEU A 172 -2.29 0.26 11.78
N ALA A 173 -3.40 0.48 11.07
CA ALA A 173 -4.55 1.23 11.59
C ALA A 173 -5.14 0.56 12.85
N TYR A 174 -5.40 -0.74 12.81
CA TYR A 174 -5.97 -1.47 13.94
C TYR A 174 -4.97 -1.69 15.07
N SER A 175 -3.67 -1.79 14.79
CA SER A 175 -2.62 -1.76 15.82
C SER A 175 -2.60 -0.44 16.57
N MET A 176 -2.68 0.67 15.84
CA MET A 176 -2.74 2.02 16.42
C MET A 176 -3.99 2.19 17.28
N LEU A 177 -5.17 1.82 16.77
CA LEU A 177 -6.44 1.91 17.51
C LEU A 177 -6.45 1.03 18.76
N TYR A 178 -5.95 -0.20 18.65
CA TYR A 178 -5.80 -1.12 19.79
C TYR A 178 -4.92 -0.53 20.89
N CYS A 179 -3.73 -0.02 20.52
CA CYS A 179 -2.81 0.58 21.48
C CYS A 179 -3.36 1.89 22.08
N ALA A 180 -3.98 2.74 21.27
CA ALA A 180 -4.59 3.99 21.73
C ALA A 180 -5.71 3.72 22.73
N PHE A 181 -6.58 2.76 22.43
CA PHE A 181 -7.68 2.37 23.30
C PHE A 181 -7.18 1.83 24.64
N ILE A 182 -6.19 0.92 24.62
CA ILE A 182 -5.55 0.41 25.84
C ILE A 182 -4.94 1.57 26.63
N ALA A 183 -4.09 2.40 26.02
CA ALA A 183 -3.41 3.48 26.73
C ALA A 183 -4.42 4.47 27.36
N ALA A 184 -5.45 4.86 26.63
CA ALA A 184 -6.47 5.80 27.11
C ALA A 184 -7.28 5.23 28.29
N THR A 185 -7.71 3.97 28.19
CA THR A 185 -8.52 3.33 29.24
C THR A 185 -7.70 2.94 30.46
N VAL A 186 -6.45 2.52 30.26
CA VAL A 186 -5.52 2.16 31.35
C VAL A 186 -5.06 3.39 32.12
N LEU A 187 -4.93 4.57 31.50
CA LEU A 187 -4.35 5.78 32.11
C LEU A 187 -4.97 6.11 33.47
N GLN A 188 -6.30 6.04 33.61
CA GLN A 188 -6.95 6.33 34.90
C GLN A 188 -6.57 5.31 35.99
N TYR A 189 -6.42 4.03 35.65
CA TYR A 189 -6.03 2.99 36.60
C TYR A 189 -4.53 3.02 36.89
N PHE A 190 -3.72 3.37 35.89
CA PHE A 190 -2.31 3.68 36.07
C PHE A 190 -2.13 4.76 37.14
N ILE A 191 -2.87 5.88 37.04
CA ILE A 191 -2.81 6.96 38.03
C ILE A 191 -3.26 6.47 39.40
N LYS A 192 -4.35 5.68 39.49
CA LYS A 192 -4.84 5.12 40.76
C LYS A 192 -3.83 4.19 41.43
N PHE A 193 -3.15 3.31 40.68
CA PHE A 193 -2.08 2.47 41.21
C PHE A 193 -0.86 3.28 41.62
N TRP A 194 -0.49 4.31 40.85
CA TRP A 194 0.66 5.16 41.14
C TRP A 194 0.46 6.02 42.40
N THR A 195 -0.79 6.46 42.63
CA THR A 195 -1.19 7.26 43.79
C THR A 195 -1.66 6.42 44.99
N ASN A 196 -1.48 5.10 44.94
CA ASN A 196 -1.87 4.14 45.99
C ASN A 196 -3.37 4.17 46.35
N GLN A 197 -4.24 4.54 45.41
CA GLN A 197 -5.70 4.46 45.57
C GLN A 197 -6.25 3.04 45.33
N LEU A 198 -5.45 2.18 44.71
CA LEU A 198 -5.74 0.75 44.52
C LEU A 198 -4.72 -0.09 45.31
N PRO A 199 -5.14 -1.25 45.85
CA PRO A 199 -4.26 -2.12 46.62
C PRO A 199 -3.13 -2.68 45.76
N ASP A 200 -1.96 -2.86 46.35
CA ASP A 200 -0.81 -3.47 45.69
C ASP A 200 -1.06 -4.98 45.52
N THR A 201 -1.33 -5.38 44.28
CA THR A 201 -1.67 -6.75 43.88
C THR A 201 -0.92 -7.08 42.59
N HIS A 202 -0.97 -8.34 42.15
CA HIS A 202 -0.39 -8.74 40.85
C HIS A 202 -0.88 -7.86 39.68
N ALA A 203 -2.12 -7.35 39.74
CA ALA A 203 -2.67 -6.44 38.74
C ALA A 203 -1.85 -5.16 38.56
N LYS A 204 -1.19 -4.64 39.61
CA LYS A 204 -0.36 -3.42 39.53
C LYS A 204 0.73 -3.58 38.47
N PHE A 205 1.50 -4.66 38.53
CA PHE A 205 2.58 -4.92 37.57
C PHE A 205 2.04 -4.97 36.13
N HIS A 206 0.97 -5.72 35.92
CA HIS A 206 0.37 -5.88 34.59
C HIS A 206 -0.18 -4.56 34.04
N VAL A 207 -0.93 -3.80 34.82
CA VAL A 207 -1.56 -2.54 34.39
C VAL A 207 -0.52 -1.46 34.10
N LEU A 208 0.52 -1.35 34.94
CA LEU A 208 1.60 -0.38 34.71
C LEU A 208 2.39 -0.72 33.45
N PHE A 209 2.80 -1.97 33.29
CA PHE A 209 3.57 -2.39 32.11
C PHE A 209 2.73 -2.30 30.83
N LEU A 210 1.43 -2.62 30.91
CA LEU A 210 0.50 -2.52 29.78
C LEU A 210 0.39 -1.09 29.25
N PHE A 211 0.33 -0.09 30.14
CA PHE A 211 0.32 1.31 29.73
C PHE A 211 1.57 1.68 28.93
N PHE A 212 2.75 1.37 29.45
CA PHE A 212 4.02 1.72 28.80
C PHE A 212 4.19 1.01 27.45
N VAL A 213 3.89 -0.29 27.39
CA VAL A 213 3.96 -1.07 26.15
C VAL A 213 2.98 -0.49 25.11
N ALA A 214 1.72 -0.25 25.50
CA ALA A 214 0.71 0.31 24.60
C ALA A 214 1.10 1.71 24.10
N ALA A 215 1.57 2.61 24.97
CA ALA A 215 1.98 3.96 24.59
C ALA A 215 3.21 3.95 23.65
N MET A 216 4.20 3.10 23.92
CA MET A 216 5.39 2.95 23.08
C MET A 216 5.03 2.47 21.66
N PHE A 217 4.23 1.40 21.57
CA PHE A 217 3.77 0.89 20.28
C PHE A 217 2.87 1.90 19.56
N PHE A 218 1.98 2.60 20.28
CA PHE A 218 1.13 3.63 19.69
C PHE A 218 1.96 4.71 18.98
N ILE A 219 2.97 5.29 19.64
CA ILE A 219 3.80 6.35 19.06
C ILE A 219 4.54 5.85 17.82
N SER A 220 5.13 4.65 17.90
CA SER A 220 5.88 4.06 16.79
C SER A 220 4.97 3.75 15.60
N ILE A 221 3.83 3.11 15.84
CA ILE A 221 2.89 2.73 14.78
C ILE A 221 2.19 3.95 14.18
N LEU A 222 1.88 4.99 14.97
CA LEU A 222 1.30 6.23 14.46
C LEU A 222 2.20 6.87 13.39
N SER A 223 3.51 6.90 13.62
CA SER A 223 4.47 7.45 12.66
C SER A 223 4.49 6.64 11.35
N LEU A 224 4.54 5.31 11.45
CA LEU A 224 4.56 4.41 10.29
C LEU A 224 3.23 4.43 9.52
N PHE A 225 2.10 4.45 10.24
CA PHE A 225 0.77 4.56 9.64
C PHE A 225 0.61 5.87 8.87
N SER A 226 1.03 6.98 9.46
CA SER A 226 0.98 8.31 8.82
C SER A 226 1.82 8.35 7.54
N TYR A 227 3.02 7.75 7.58
CA TYR A 227 3.87 7.62 6.40
C TYR A 227 3.20 6.80 5.30
N HIS A 228 2.61 5.65 5.63
CA HIS A 228 1.93 4.81 4.64
C HIS A 228 0.64 5.44 4.10
N LEU A 229 -0.10 6.21 4.89
CA LEU A 229 -1.23 6.99 4.38
C LEU A 229 -0.79 8.02 3.34
N TRP A 230 0.34 8.70 3.57
CA TRP A 230 0.93 9.60 2.58
C TRP A 230 1.36 8.85 1.30
N LEU A 231 1.99 7.68 1.44
CA LEU A 231 2.38 6.83 0.31
C LEU A 231 1.17 6.39 -0.53
N VAL A 232 0.10 5.89 0.11
CA VAL A 232 -1.15 5.55 -0.57
C VAL A 232 -1.70 6.77 -1.29
N GLY A 233 -1.79 7.92 -0.63
CA GLY A 233 -2.29 9.16 -1.23
C GLY A 233 -1.48 9.65 -2.44
N LYS A 234 -0.19 9.29 -2.53
CA LYS A 234 0.69 9.60 -3.67
C LYS A 234 0.84 8.45 -4.67
N ASN A 235 0.21 7.30 -4.43
CA ASN A 235 0.40 6.03 -5.15
C ASN A 235 1.87 5.64 -5.30
N ARG A 236 2.62 5.71 -4.21
CA ARG A 236 4.04 5.33 -4.17
C ARG A 236 4.23 4.13 -3.26
N THR A 237 5.14 3.25 -3.61
CA THR A 237 5.72 2.30 -2.65
C THR A 237 6.82 2.98 -1.83
N THR A 238 7.23 2.38 -0.72
CA THR A 238 8.40 2.83 0.05
C THR A 238 9.64 2.91 -0.85
N ILE A 239 9.90 1.91 -1.70
CA ILE A 239 11.02 1.92 -2.67
C ILE A 239 10.96 3.14 -3.58
N GLU A 240 9.78 3.44 -4.15
CA GLU A 240 9.57 4.56 -5.07
C GLU A 240 9.70 5.93 -4.37
N ALA A 241 9.41 6.00 -3.08
CA ALA A 241 9.60 7.22 -2.29
C ALA A 241 11.09 7.57 -2.15
N PHE A 242 11.95 6.57 -1.98
CA PHE A 242 13.41 6.73 -1.92
C PHE A 242 14.04 6.88 -3.30
N ARG A 243 13.59 6.13 -4.30
CA ARG A 243 14.13 6.15 -5.67
C ARG A 243 12.99 6.29 -6.66
N ALA A 244 12.92 7.45 -7.32
CA ALA A 244 11.89 7.72 -8.31
C ALA A 244 11.98 6.68 -9.45
N PRO A 245 10.84 6.08 -9.88
CA PRO A 245 10.82 5.24 -11.07
C PRO A 245 11.20 6.07 -12.30
N VAL A 246 12.00 5.46 -13.18
CA VAL A 246 12.48 6.11 -14.40
C VAL A 246 11.59 5.71 -15.55
N PHE A 247 10.85 6.67 -16.10
CA PHE A 247 10.05 6.51 -17.31
C PHE A 247 10.86 6.94 -18.54
N ARG A 248 10.29 6.82 -19.74
CA ARG A 248 10.91 7.27 -21.01
C ARG A 248 11.33 8.76 -20.96
N ASN A 249 10.57 9.60 -20.27
CA ASN A 249 10.84 11.03 -20.12
C ASN A 249 11.75 11.36 -18.92
N GLY A 250 12.35 10.34 -18.28
CA GLY A 250 13.19 10.47 -17.10
C GLY A 250 12.50 10.10 -15.78
N PRO A 251 13.16 10.36 -14.63
CA PRO A 251 12.64 10.02 -13.31
C PRO A 251 11.38 10.83 -12.94
N ASP A 252 10.30 10.16 -12.54
CA ASP A 252 9.06 10.83 -12.11
C ASP A 252 8.46 10.14 -10.87
N LYS A 253 8.54 10.80 -9.70
CA LYS A 253 7.92 10.30 -8.45
C LYS A 253 6.39 10.26 -8.51
N ASN A 254 5.77 10.98 -9.44
CA ASN A 254 4.32 11.04 -9.60
C ASN A 254 3.84 10.24 -10.82
N GLY A 255 4.70 9.45 -11.47
CA GLY A 255 4.35 8.78 -12.72
C GLY A 255 3.20 7.77 -12.61
N PHE A 256 2.91 7.25 -11.41
CA PHE A 256 1.74 6.39 -11.13
C PHE A 256 0.61 7.10 -10.36
N SER A 257 0.73 8.40 -10.08
CA SER A 257 -0.29 9.13 -9.33
C SER A 257 -1.45 9.54 -10.23
N LEU A 258 -2.67 9.17 -9.84
CA LEU A 258 -3.94 9.43 -10.54
C LEU A 258 -4.81 10.48 -9.83
N GLY A 259 -4.27 11.12 -8.79
CA GLY A 259 -5.01 11.98 -7.86
C GLY A 259 -5.44 11.21 -6.60
N PHE A 260 -5.57 11.92 -5.47
CA PHE A 260 -5.71 11.31 -4.15
C PHE A 260 -6.83 10.26 -4.06
N SER A 261 -8.04 10.59 -4.51
CA SER A 261 -9.20 9.68 -4.46
C SER A 261 -8.95 8.38 -5.26
N ARG A 262 -8.44 8.51 -6.48
CA ARG A 262 -8.12 7.35 -7.33
C ARG A 262 -6.97 6.53 -6.77
N ASN A 263 -5.95 7.18 -6.21
CA ASN A 263 -4.83 6.51 -5.55
C ASN A 263 -5.29 5.68 -4.33
N MET A 264 -6.27 6.18 -3.57
CA MET A 264 -6.91 5.42 -2.49
C MET A 264 -7.68 4.22 -3.05
N ALA A 265 -8.46 4.42 -4.12
CA ALA A 265 -9.22 3.34 -4.78
C ALA A 265 -8.31 2.23 -5.33
N GLU A 266 -7.11 2.55 -5.81
CA GLU A 266 -6.13 1.53 -6.25
C GLU A 266 -5.79 0.51 -5.16
N VAL A 267 -5.82 0.91 -3.88
CA VAL A 267 -5.49 0.05 -2.73
C VAL A 267 -6.74 -0.50 -2.05
N PHE A 268 -7.79 0.32 -1.88
CA PHE A 268 -8.97 -0.03 -1.10
C PHE A 268 -10.18 -0.45 -1.95
N GLY A 269 -10.14 -0.22 -3.26
CA GLY A 269 -11.22 -0.47 -4.21
C GLY A 269 -12.33 0.58 -4.18
N ASP A 270 -13.27 0.49 -5.11
CA ASP A 270 -14.39 1.45 -5.22
C ASP A 270 -15.44 1.27 -4.11
N GLN A 271 -15.63 0.04 -3.63
CA GLN A 271 -16.67 -0.28 -2.65
C GLN A 271 -16.21 0.06 -1.23
N LYS A 272 -16.54 1.27 -0.77
CA LYS A 272 -16.21 1.81 0.57
C LYS A 272 -16.56 0.88 1.73
N LYS A 273 -17.63 0.07 1.61
CA LYS A 273 -18.03 -0.92 2.63
C LYS A 273 -16.93 -1.92 2.97
N TYR A 274 -15.99 -2.20 2.05
CA TYR A 274 -14.87 -3.12 2.28
C TYR A 274 -13.60 -2.44 2.76
N TRP A 275 -13.55 -1.11 2.83
CA TRP A 275 -12.31 -0.39 3.13
C TRP A 275 -11.75 -0.75 4.50
N MET A 276 -12.63 -0.87 5.49
CA MET A 276 -12.26 -1.22 6.87
C MET A 276 -12.00 -2.72 7.07
N PHE A 277 -12.33 -3.57 6.11
CA PHE A 277 -12.21 -5.02 6.28
C PHE A 277 -10.97 -5.58 5.59
N PRO A 278 -10.23 -6.50 6.24
CA PRO A 278 -9.11 -7.26 5.66
C PRO A 278 -9.50 -8.25 4.54
N ILE A 279 -10.29 -7.79 3.58
CA ILE A 279 -10.75 -8.51 2.39
C ILE A 279 -10.09 -7.87 1.18
N TYR A 280 -9.64 -8.69 0.22
CA TYR A 280 -8.97 -8.17 -0.97
C TYR A 280 -9.94 -7.33 -1.80
N SER A 281 -9.53 -6.11 -2.15
CA SER A 281 -10.31 -5.20 -3.01
C SER A 281 -9.43 -4.23 -3.79
N SER A 282 -8.11 -4.45 -3.84
CA SER A 282 -7.19 -3.64 -4.63
C SER A 282 -7.51 -3.77 -6.12
N HIS A 283 -7.33 -2.70 -6.88
CA HIS A 283 -7.48 -2.72 -8.33
C HIS A 283 -6.23 -3.27 -9.04
N GLY A 284 -6.42 -3.62 -10.31
CA GLY A 284 -5.35 -4.10 -11.19
C GLY A 284 -4.98 -5.56 -10.98
N ASP A 285 -3.98 -5.99 -11.73
CA ASP A 285 -3.44 -7.35 -11.72
C ASP A 285 -2.06 -7.43 -11.03
N GLY A 286 -1.48 -6.26 -10.74
CA GLY A 286 -0.17 -6.10 -10.13
C GLY A 286 1.00 -6.13 -11.13
N ASN A 287 0.75 -6.51 -12.39
CA ASN A 287 1.78 -6.51 -13.44
C ASN A 287 1.77 -5.19 -14.22
N SER A 288 0.60 -4.58 -14.39
CA SER A 288 0.42 -3.32 -15.09
C SER A 288 -0.25 -2.29 -14.19
N PHE A 289 0.12 -1.02 -14.37
CA PHE A 289 -0.41 0.09 -13.59
C PHE A 289 -0.71 1.26 -14.52
N VAL A 290 -1.84 1.93 -14.27
CA VAL A 290 -2.17 3.16 -15.00
C VAL A 290 -1.14 4.23 -14.67
N THR A 291 -0.58 4.87 -15.70
CA THR A 291 0.40 5.94 -15.56
C THR A 291 -0.27 7.31 -15.76
N ARG A 292 0.33 8.36 -15.17
CA ARG A 292 -0.13 9.74 -15.32
C ARG A 292 0.09 10.28 -16.74
N LEU A 293 1.22 9.90 -17.34
CA LEU A 293 1.61 10.32 -18.68
C LEU A 293 1.20 9.23 -19.67
N VAL A 294 -0.03 9.34 -20.17
CA VAL A 294 -0.45 8.65 -21.40
C VAL A 294 0.11 9.45 -22.58
N ASN A 295 1.40 9.34 -22.85
CA ASN A 295 1.83 9.51 -24.24
C ASN A 295 1.67 8.13 -24.86
N LEU A 296 0.53 7.94 -25.54
CA LEU A 296 0.32 6.85 -26.48
C LEU A 296 1.55 6.77 -27.39
N ASP A 297 2.28 5.67 -27.30
CA ASP A 297 3.42 5.39 -28.17
C ASP A 297 2.88 5.11 -29.59
N PRO A 298 3.30 5.83 -30.64
CA PRO A 298 2.91 5.51 -32.02
C PRO A 298 3.28 4.07 -32.40
N GLU A 299 4.37 3.54 -31.83
CA GLU A 299 4.82 2.15 -32.06
C GLU A 299 3.90 1.11 -31.41
N GLN A 300 3.31 1.40 -30.24
CA GLN A 300 2.36 0.47 -29.60
C GLN A 300 0.98 0.54 -30.26
N ILE A 301 0.56 1.71 -30.77
CA ILE A 301 -0.63 1.85 -31.62
C ILE A 301 -0.46 1.02 -32.91
N ALA A 302 0.72 1.03 -33.52
CA ALA A 302 1.01 0.26 -34.72
C ALA A 302 0.89 -1.26 -34.49
N VAL A 303 1.33 -1.76 -33.34
CA VAL A 303 1.17 -3.19 -32.96
C VAL A 303 -0.31 -3.54 -32.71
N GLY A 304 -1.07 -2.66 -32.03
CA GLY A 304 -2.51 -2.85 -31.83
C GLY A 304 -3.33 -2.86 -33.13
N LEU A 305 -2.95 -2.03 -34.11
CA LEU A 305 -3.57 -1.99 -35.44
C LEU A 305 -3.15 -3.17 -36.33
N GLN A 306 -1.92 -3.67 -36.20
CA GLN A 306 -1.47 -4.86 -36.95
C GLN A 306 -2.14 -6.15 -36.49
N ILE A 307 -2.48 -6.28 -35.20
CA ILE A 307 -3.21 -7.44 -34.67
C ILE A 307 -4.65 -7.45 -35.19
N ASN A 308 -5.29 -6.28 -35.32
CA ASN A 308 -6.63 -6.16 -35.92
C ASN A 308 -6.66 -6.12 -37.46
N GLY A 309 -5.52 -5.91 -38.11
CA GLY A 309 -5.41 -5.82 -39.58
C GLY A 309 -5.26 -7.15 -40.32
N LYS A 310 -5.28 -8.29 -39.61
CA LYS A 310 -5.11 -9.63 -40.21
C LYS A 310 -6.36 -10.51 -40.22
N SER A 311 -7.55 -9.93 -40.04
CA SER A 311 -8.82 -10.58 -40.36
C SER A 311 -9.67 -9.71 -41.29
N SER A 312 -9.45 -9.87 -42.60
CA SER A 312 -10.47 -9.61 -43.63
C SER A 312 -10.87 -10.98 -44.18
N VAL A 313 -12.14 -11.35 -44.35
CA VAL A 313 -13.17 -10.83 -45.26
C VAL A 313 -14.53 -11.43 -44.79
N ASP A 314 -15.61 -10.67 -44.53
CA ASP A 314 -16.73 -10.40 -45.46
C ASP A 314 -17.80 -9.41 -44.88
N GLY A 315 -18.30 -8.49 -45.70
CA GLY A 315 -19.69 -7.96 -45.68
C GLY A 315 -20.08 -6.77 -44.76
N PRO A 316 -20.84 -5.75 -45.23
CA PRO A 316 -20.93 -4.44 -44.57
C PRO A 316 -22.09 -4.31 -43.56
N ALA A 317 -21.81 -3.77 -42.38
CA ALA A 317 -22.82 -3.16 -41.50
C ALA A 317 -22.22 -1.96 -40.75
N SER A 318 -22.97 -0.85 -40.72
CA SER A 318 -22.59 0.45 -40.17
C SER A 318 -22.01 0.43 -38.74
N PRO A 319 -21.08 1.34 -38.40
CA PRO A 319 -20.52 1.44 -37.06
C PRO A 319 -21.52 2.09 -36.09
N LYS A 320 -21.91 1.36 -35.05
CA LYS A 320 -22.57 1.93 -33.86
C LYS A 320 -21.51 2.58 -32.96
N HIS A 321 -21.58 3.90 -32.91
CA HIS A 321 -20.96 4.75 -31.89
C HIS A 321 -21.35 4.28 -30.47
N VAL A 322 -20.38 4.06 -29.59
CA VAL A 322 -20.56 4.16 -28.14
C VAL A 322 -19.39 4.96 -27.57
N LEU A 323 -19.47 6.28 -27.75
CA LEU A 323 -18.84 7.25 -26.87
C LEU A 323 -19.99 7.98 -26.18
N GLY A 324 -20.05 7.92 -24.85
CA GLY A 324 -20.99 8.67 -24.05
C GLY A 324 -20.23 9.67 -23.19
N ASP A 325 -20.03 10.85 -23.74
CA ASP A 325 -19.71 12.07 -23.01
C ASP A 325 -20.94 12.51 -22.20
N ASN A 326 -20.72 13.00 -20.99
CA ASN A 326 -21.67 13.88 -20.30
C ASN A 326 -20.94 15.18 -19.96
N VAL A 327 -20.90 16.07 -20.95
CA VAL A 327 -20.75 17.51 -20.78
C VAL A 327 -21.99 18.10 -21.42
N ASN A 328 -22.98 18.50 -20.61
CA ASN A 328 -24.12 19.26 -21.11
C ASN A 328 -23.87 20.75 -20.91
N HIS A 329 -24.05 21.43 -22.03
CA HIS A 329 -23.90 22.84 -22.31
C HIS A 329 -25.08 23.67 -21.80
N ILE A 330 -24.77 24.95 -21.69
CA ILE A 330 -25.61 26.14 -21.50
C ILE A 330 -26.71 26.23 -22.56
N GLU A 331 -27.94 26.60 -22.16
CA GLU A 331 -28.92 27.27 -23.01
C GLU A 331 -29.40 28.56 -22.33
N ASP A 332 -29.32 29.65 -23.09
CA ASP A 332 -29.85 30.98 -22.78
C ASP A 332 -31.37 31.01 -22.91
N HIS A 333 -32.04 31.68 -21.96
CA HIS A 333 -33.33 32.32 -22.19
C HIS A 333 -33.37 33.66 -21.44
N GLN A 334 -33.56 34.74 -22.21
CA GLN A 334 -33.83 36.10 -21.74
C GLN A 334 -35.20 36.20 -21.08
N ASP A 335 -35.28 36.92 -19.95
CA ASP A 335 -36.17 38.06 -19.76
C ASP A 335 -35.92 38.78 -18.42
N GLY A 336 -35.99 40.12 -18.43
CA GLY A 336 -36.34 40.92 -17.23
C GLY A 336 -35.29 41.82 -16.57
N SER A 337 -35.00 42.97 -17.22
CA SER A 337 -34.90 44.32 -16.63
C SER A 337 -34.67 44.50 -15.11
N PHE A 338 -33.56 45.14 -14.70
CA PHE A 338 -33.56 46.45 -14.00
C PHE A 338 -32.12 46.98 -13.75
N ASP A 339 -31.75 48.00 -14.52
CA ASP A 339 -31.12 49.28 -14.15
C ASP A 339 -30.26 49.39 -12.86
N LYS A 340 -28.94 49.62 -12.98
CA LYS A 340 -28.31 50.95 -12.76
C LYS A 340 -26.78 50.95 -12.82
N THR A 341 -26.33 52.14 -13.20
CA THR A 341 -25.06 52.68 -13.68
C THR A 341 -24.01 53.03 -12.60
N ASP A 342 -22.83 53.41 -13.10
CA ASP A 342 -21.74 54.25 -12.54
C ASP A 342 -20.61 53.50 -11.79
N VAL A 343 -19.44 53.25 -12.40
CA VAL A 343 -18.33 54.15 -12.81
C VAL A 343 -17.52 54.70 -11.62
N ALA A 344 -16.30 54.15 -11.52
CA ALA A 344 -15.00 54.69 -11.07
C ALA A 344 -14.93 55.83 -10.02
N GLU A 345 -14.08 55.65 -8.99
CA GLU A 345 -12.85 56.45 -8.85
C GLU A 345 -11.92 55.93 -7.74
N THR A 346 -10.63 56.08 -8.00
CA THR A 346 -9.50 55.76 -7.13
C THR A 346 -9.10 57.01 -6.35
N VAL A 347 -8.97 56.94 -5.02
CA VAL A 347 -8.22 57.94 -4.24
C VAL A 347 -7.40 57.24 -3.15
N THR A 348 -6.11 57.55 -3.14
CA THR A 348 -5.09 57.10 -2.19
C THR A 348 -4.82 58.11 -1.07
N VAL A 349 -4.27 57.57 0.03
CA VAL A 349 -3.41 58.19 1.07
C VAL A 349 -4.11 58.76 2.32
N THR A 350 -3.87 58.16 3.50
CA THR A 350 -2.94 58.69 4.55
C THR A 350 -2.68 57.68 5.66
N THR A 351 -1.43 57.71 6.13
CA THR A 351 -0.82 57.05 7.29
C THR A 351 -1.09 57.82 8.59
N GLU A 352 -1.24 57.10 9.72
CA GLU A 352 -0.83 57.45 11.11
C GLU A 352 -1.34 56.33 12.04
N SER A 353 -0.49 55.46 12.61
CA SER A 353 0.38 55.60 13.81
C SER A 353 -0.26 55.00 15.07
N GLU A 354 0.42 53.96 15.57
CA GLU A 354 0.63 53.55 16.97
C GLU A 354 -0.50 53.61 18.00
N SER A 355 -0.81 52.44 18.56
CA SER A 355 -0.53 52.11 19.97
C SER A 355 -0.49 50.60 20.18
#